data_AF-A0A8S8YWE6-F1
#
_entry.id   AF-A0A8S8YWE6-F1
#
_cell.length_a   1.000
_cell.length_b   1.000
_cell.length_c   1.000
_cell.angle_alpha   90.00
_cell.angle_beta   90.00
_cell.angle_gamma   90.00
#
_symmetry.space_group_name_H-M   'P 1'
#
loop_
_entity.id
_entity.type
_entity.pdbx_description
1 polymer ?
#
loop_
_entity_poly.entity_id
_entity_poly.type
_entity_poly.pdbx_seq_one_letter_code
_entity_poly.pdbx_strand_id
1 'polypeptide(L)'
;MGVIQEIQDASPTDGLWDDGRTDEDQLGASYAELEWAMEEVENPSDQGYSEREKEVLDRYLELNAANSHKMNPIPVFQLSRRRAE
;
A
#
# COMPACT_ATOMS: atom_id res chain seq x y z
N MET A 1 -8.58 24.48 -4.04
CA MET A 1 -9.81 23.67 -3.92
C MET A 1 -10.51 24.09 -2.64
N GLY A 2 -11.78 24.49 -2.68
CA GLY A 2 -12.52 25.00 -1.51
C GLY A 2 -13.14 23.89 -0.66
N VAL A 3 -12.32 22.91 -0.26
CA VAL A 3 -12.78 21.81 0.62
C VAL A 3 -12.91 22.33 2.04
N ILE A 4 -13.99 21.96 2.73
CA ILE A 4 -14.22 22.40 4.11
C ILE A 4 -13.21 21.76 5.06
N GLN A 5 -12.86 22.46 6.15
CA GLN A 5 -11.82 22.01 7.07
C GLN A 5 -12.16 20.68 7.75
N GLU A 6 -13.42 20.47 8.09
CA GLU A 6 -13.90 19.24 8.74
C GLU A 6 -13.60 17.97 7.92
N ILE A 7 -13.57 18.06 6.58
CA ILE A 7 -13.25 16.92 5.71
C ILE A 7 -11.74 16.65 5.70
N GLN A 8 -10.92 17.71 5.77
CA GLN A 8 -9.46 17.58 5.73
C GLN A 8 -8.91 17.05 7.06
N ASP A 9 -9.54 17.42 8.17
CA ASP A 9 -9.12 17.04 9.52
C ASP A 9 -9.68 15.68 9.95
N ALA A 10 -10.72 15.18 9.28
CA ALA A 10 -11.29 13.87 9.59
C ALA A 10 -10.28 12.76 9.27
N SER A 11 -10.07 11.86 10.24
CA SER A 11 -9.23 10.68 10.03
C SER A 11 -9.79 9.83 8.88
N PRO A 12 -8.95 9.38 7.92
CA PRO A 12 -9.39 8.51 6.85
C PRO A 12 -9.96 7.18 7.37
N THR A 13 -11.06 6.73 6.79
CA THR A 13 -11.74 5.47 7.11
C THR A 13 -12.47 4.93 5.87
N ASP A 14 -12.48 3.62 5.70
CA ASP A 14 -13.26 2.93 4.66
C ASP A 14 -14.79 2.99 4.88
N GLY A 15 -15.26 3.36 6.07
CA GLY A 15 -16.68 3.43 6.42
C GLY A 15 -17.42 2.10 6.35
N LEU A 16 -16.72 0.96 6.36
CA LEU A 16 -17.30 -0.38 6.25
C LEU A 16 -17.74 -0.97 7.60
N TRP A 17 -17.28 -0.40 8.71
CA TRP A 17 -17.50 -0.92 10.06
C TRP A 17 -18.08 0.13 11.00
N ASP A 18 -19.05 -0.27 11.81
CA ASP A 18 -19.67 0.59 12.83
C ASP A 18 -18.75 0.86 14.04
N ASP A 19 -17.60 0.18 14.12
CA ASP A 19 -16.67 0.28 15.26
C ASP A 19 -15.69 1.44 15.15
N GLY A 20 -15.73 2.20 14.06
CA GLY A 20 -14.98 3.45 13.91
C GLY A 20 -13.49 3.29 13.70
N ARG A 21 -13.03 2.10 13.32
CA ARG A 21 -11.62 1.88 12.94
C ARG A 21 -11.22 2.78 11.78
N THR A 22 -10.03 3.35 11.86
CA THR A 22 -9.45 4.19 10.81
C THR A 22 -8.65 3.34 9.82
N ASP A 23 -8.27 3.92 8.68
CA ASP A 23 -7.41 3.25 7.72
C ASP A 23 -6.03 2.93 8.32
N GLU A 24 -5.49 3.81 9.18
CA GLU A 24 -4.21 3.60 9.86
C GLU A 24 -4.27 2.42 10.86
N ASP A 25 -5.39 2.26 11.57
CA ASP A 25 -5.61 1.11 12.46
C ASP A 25 -5.63 -0.21 11.69
N GLN A 26 -6.21 -0.21 10.48
CA GLN A 26 -6.31 -1.41 9.63
C GLN A 26 -4.98 -1.76 8.96
N LEU A 27 -4.21 -0.75 8.55
CA LEU A 27 -2.93 -0.93 7.88
C LEU A 27 -1.80 -1.22 8.89
N GLY A 28 -1.89 -0.66 10.09
CA GLY A 28 -0.86 -0.74 11.13
C GLY A 28 0.27 0.29 10.97
N ALA A 29 0.06 1.29 10.11
CA ALA A 29 1.02 2.37 9.83
C ALA A 29 0.25 3.64 9.42
N SER A 30 0.84 4.80 9.70
CA SER A 30 0.30 6.08 9.25
C SER A 30 0.53 6.32 7.77
N TYR A 31 -0.23 7.23 7.17
CA TYR A 31 -0.02 7.58 5.75
C TYR A 31 1.38 8.12 5.47
N ALA A 32 1.92 8.97 6.34
CA ALA A 32 3.27 9.51 6.19
C ALA A 32 4.35 8.41 6.24
N GLU A 33 4.17 7.41 7.11
CA GLU A 33 5.05 6.25 7.19
C GLU A 33 4.97 5.40 5.90
N LEU A 34 3.76 5.18 5.37
CA LEU A 34 3.57 4.43 4.13
C LEU A 34 4.11 5.18 2.90
N GLU A 35 3.92 6.49 2.83
CA GLU A 35 4.50 7.34 1.77
C GLU A 35 6.02 7.24 1.77
N TRP A 36 6.64 7.37 2.95
CA TRP A 36 8.08 7.15 3.10
C TRP A 36 8.50 5.75 2.63
N ALA A 37 7.79 4.68 3.02
CA ALA A 37 8.14 3.33 2.61
C ALA A 37 7.97 3.10 1.10
N MET A 38 7.00 3.76 0.46
CA MET A 38 6.83 3.74 -0.99
C MET A 38 8.03 4.40 -1.69
N GLU A 39 8.42 5.59 -1.23
CA GLU A 39 9.58 6.32 -1.76
C GLU A 39 10.88 5.54 -1.57
N GLU A 40 11.08 4.93 -0.39
CA GLU A 40 12.26 4.14 -0.07
C GLU A 40 12.36 2.87 -0.93
N VAL A 41 11.24 2.23 -1.27
CA VAL A 41 11.24 1.08 -2.19
C VAL A 41 11.50 1.49 -3.63
N GLU A 42 11.00 2.65 -4.06
CA GLU A 42 11.21 3.16 -5.41
C GLU A 42 12.65 3.66 -5.61
N ASN A 43 13.19 4.36 -4.61
CA ASN A 43 14.53 4.93 -4.62
C ASN A 43 15.21 4.71 -3.25
N PRO A 44 15.83 3.53 -3.04
CA PRO A 44 16.46 3.18 -1.78
C PRO A 44 17.56 4.17 -1.39
N SER A 45 17.52 4.60 -0.15
CA SER A 45 18.57 5.36 0.50
C SER A 45 19.68 4.42 0.97
N ASP A 46 20.94 4.90 0.98
CA ASP A 46 22.08 4.16 1.53
C ASP A 46 22.14 4.23 3.07
N GLN A 47 21.03 4.55 3.74
CA GLN A 47 20.97 4.75 5.19
C GLN A 47 20.46 3.50 5.91
N GLY A 48 20.84 3.36 7.19
CA GLY A 48 20.27 2.33 8.04
C GLY A 48 18.91 2.75 8.57
N TYR A 49 17.95 1.82 8.58
CA TYR A 49 16.61 2.06 9.12
C TYR A 49 16.54 1.81 10.64
N SER A 50 15.75 2.63 11.33
CA SER A 50 15.28 2.38 12.69
C SER A 50 14.41 1.12 12.76
N GLU A 51 14.11 0.65 13.98
CA GLU A 51 13.21 -0.50 14.15
C GLU A 51 11.80 -0.21 13.61
N ARG A 52 11.27 1.00 13.85
CA ARG A 52 9.94 1.40 13.36
C ARG A 52 9.88 1.45 11.84
N GLU A 53 10.90 2.05 11.20
CA GLU A 53 11.00 2.11 9.74
C GLU A 53 11.07 0.72 9.11
N LYS A 54 11.77 -0.24 9.74
CA LYS A 54 11.78 -1.64 9.29
C LYS A 54 10.41 -2.28 9.39
N GLU A 55 9.72 -2.12 10.51
CA GLU A 55 8.36 -2.65 10.68
C GLU A 55 7.40 -2.10 9.62
N VAL A 56 7.45 -0.80 9.36
CA VAL A 56 6.63 -0.13 8.34
C VAL A 56 6.98 -0.64 6.95
N LEU A 57 8.27 -0.73 6.62
CA LEU A 57 8.74 -1.20 5.32
C LEU A 57 8.32 -2.66 5.06
N ASP A 58 8.50 -3.53 6.04
CA ASP A 58 8.09 -4.93 5.98
C ASP A 58 6.57 -5.04 5.79
N ARG A 59 5.80 -4.26 6.54
CA ARG A 59 4.34 -4.23 6.44
C ARG A 59 3.87 -3.75 5.06
N TYR A 60 4.49 -2.69 4.53
CA TYR A 60 4.23 -2.19 3.19
C TYR A 60 4.52 -3.25 2.12
N LEU A 61 5.68 -3.89 2.17
CA LEU A 61 6.09 -4.92 1.21
C LEU A 61 5.14 -6.14 1.24
N GLU A 62 4.75 -6.60 2.42
CA GLU A 62 3.78 -7.68 2.60
C GLU A 62 2.44 -7.34 1.94
N LEU A 63 1.87 -6.17 2.26
CA LEU A 63 0.59 -5.73 1.73
C LEU A 63 0.64 -5.50 0.22
N ASN A 64 1.71 -4.88 -0.28
CA ASN A 64 1.90 -4.63 -1.71
C ASN A 64 1.97 -5.95 -2.49
N ALA A 65 2.76 -6.92 -2.02
CA ALA A 65 2.87 -8.23 -2.65
C ALA A 65 1.51 -8.96 -2.67
N ALA A 66 0.82 -9.02 -1.51
CA ALA A 66 -0.48 -9.67 -1.39
C ALA A 66 -1.56 -9.02 -2.26
N ASN A 67 -1.54 -7.69 -2.40
CA ASN A 67 -2.54 -6.92 -3.15
C ASN A 67 -2.16 -6.65 -4.61
N SER A 68 -0.99 -7.08 -5.08
CA SER A 68 -0.52 -6.84 -6.46
C SER A 68 -1.50 -7.29 -7.55
N HIS A 69 -2.35 -8.28 -7.26
CA HIS A 69 -3.43 -8.73 -8.15
C HIS A 69 -4.52 -7.69 -8.41
N LYS A 70 -4.64 -6.64 -7.58
CA LYS A 70 -5.56 -5.50 -7.78
C LYS A 70 -5.02 -4.49 -8.79
N MET A 71 -3.70 -4.45 -8.97
CA MET A 71 -3.02 -3.54 -9.89
C MET A 71 -2.71 -4.20 -11.23
N ASN A 72 -2.39 -5.50 -11.21
CA ASN A 72 -2.08 -6.26 -12.41
C ASN A 72 -3.36 -6.64 -13.18
N PRO A 73 -3.33 -6.64 -14.52
CA PRO A 73 -4.43 -7.15 -15.32
C PRO A 73 -4.78 -8.59 -14.95
N ILE A 74 -6.06 -8.93 -15.08
CA ILE A 74 -6.54 -10.29 -14.86
C ILE A 74 -5.73 -11.26 -15.73
N PRO A 75 -5.05 -12.25 -15.14
CA PRO A 75 -4.23 -13.18 -15.90
C PRO A 75 -5.12 -14.01 -16.83
N VAL A 76 -4.81 -13.97 -18.12
CA VAL A 76 -5.50 -14.73 -19.16
C VAL A 76 -4.58 -15.79 -19.74
N PHE A 77 -5.12 -16.97 -20.03
CA PHE A 77 -4.38 -18.03 -20.67
C PHE A 77 -3.91 -17.61 -22.08
N GLN A 78 -2.62 -17.78 -22.36
CA GLN A 78 -2.05 -17.57 -23.69
C GLN A 78 -1.60 -18.90 -24.28
N LEU A 79 -2.21 -19.28 -25.42
CA LEU A 79 -1.81 -20.48 -26.15
C LEU A 79 -0.51 -20.20 -26.92
N SER A 80 0.63 -20.70 -26.43
CA SER A 80 1.85 -20.73 -27.21
C SER A 80 1.76 -21.88 -28.23
N ARG A 81 1.56 -21.56 -29.51
CA ARG A 81 1.72 -22.57 -30.57
C ARG A 81 3.20 -22.94 -30.66
N ARG A 82 3.61 -24.04 -30.02
CA ARG A 82 4.84 -24.71 -30.42
C ARG A 82 4.62 -25.24 -31.84
N ARG A 83 5.42 -24.76 -32.80
CA ARG A 83 5.51 -25.35 -34.14
C ARG A 83 5.96 -26.79 -33.97
N ALA A 84 5.19 -27.72 -34.51
CA ALA A 84 5.66 -29.07 -34.79
C ALA A 84 6.45 -28.99 -36.11
N GLU A 85 7.76 -29.16 -36.03
CA GLU A 85 8.61 -29.64 -37.12
C GLU A 85 9.49 -30.76 -36.54
#